data_AF-A0A9E1CFR9-F1
#
_entry.id   AF-A0A9E1CFR9-F1
#
_cell.length_a   1.000
_cell.length_b   1.000
_cell.length_c   1.000
_cell.angle_alpha   90.00
_cell.angle_beta   90.00
_cell.angle_gamma   90.00
#
_symmetry.space_group_name_H-M   'P 1'
#
loop_
_entity.id
_entity.type
_entity.pdbx_description
1 polymer ?
#
loop_
_entity_poly.entity_id
_entity_poly.type
_entity_poly.pdbx_seq_one_letter_code
_entity_poly.pdbx_strand_id
1 'polypeptide(L)' 'NIIHCPIGKASFGPEKLAENFNALMGAVIKAKPAAAKGQYIRSCTVASTMGPGIKVATTKI' A
#
# COMPACT_ATOMS: atom_id res chain seq x y z
N ASN A 1 8.25 -11.44 -4.48
CA ASN A 1 6.83 -11.47 -4.06
C ASN A 1 6.26 -10.08 -4.08
N ILE A 2 5.09 -9.93 -4.70
CA ILE A 2 4.31 -8.70 -4.77
C ILE A 2 3.02 -8.98 -4.01
N ILE A 3 2.60 -8.06 -3.15
CA ILE A 3 1.34 -8.17 -2.41
C ILE A 3 0.33 -7.29 -3.12
N HIS A 4 -0.77 -7.89 -3.58
CA HIS A 4 -1.90 -7.17 -4.16
C HIS A 4 -3.06 -7.20 -3.16
N CYS A 5 -3.45 -6.03 -2.68
CA CYS A 5 -4.60 -5.90 -1.79
C CYS A 5 -5.52 -4.78 -2.27
N PRO A 6 -6.83 -5.05 -2.46
CA PRO A 6 -7.79 -4.00 -2.77
C PRO A 6 -8.02 -3.12 -1.54
N ILE A 7 -7.74 -1.82 -1.66
CA ILE A 7 -7.89 -0.84 -0.56
C ILE A 7 -9.29 -0.20 -0.50
N GLY A 8 -10.13 -0.40 -1.52
CA GLY A 8 -11.49 0.13 -1.58
C GLY A 8 -12.05 0.25 -2.99
N LYS A 9 -13.19 0.94 -3.12
CA LYS A 9 -13.82 1.31 -4.39
C LYS A 9 -13.63 2.79 -4.68
N ALA A 10 -13.70 3.18 -5.96
CA ALA A 10 -13.66 4.60 -6.37
C ALA A 10 -14.79 5.45 -5.75
N SER A 11 -15.88 4.82 -5.33
CA SER A 11 -17.02 5.47 -4.65
C SER A 11 -16.74 5.82 -3.19
N PHE A 12 -15.60 5.40 -2.62
CA PHE A 12 -15.23 5.74 -1.25
C PHE A 12 -14.61 7.14 -1.22
N GLY A 13 -14.97 7.93 -0.20
CA GLY A 13 -14.37 9.26 0.00
C GLY A 13 -12.85 9.18 0.19
N PRO A 14 -12.12 10.27 -0.13
CA PRO A 14 -10.66 10.28 -0.11
C PRO A 14 -10.07 9.95 1.27
N GLU A 15 -10.72 10.39 2.34
CA GLU A 15 -10.31 10.14 3.73
C GLU A 15 -10.33 8.65 4.08
N LYS A 16 -11.40 7.94 3.71
CA LYS A 16 -11.55 6.51 3.97
C LYS A 16 -10.52 5.68 3.21
N LEU A 17 -10.19 6.10 1.98
CA LEU A 17 -9.15 5.44 1.19
C LEU A 17 -7.76 5.64 1.80
N ALA A 18 -7.48 6.83 2.35
CA ALA A 18 -6.23 7.12 3.04
C ALA A 18 -6.11 6.30 4.36
N GLU A 19 -7.17 6.22 5.15
CA GLU A 19 -7.20 5.39 6.37
C GLU A 19 -6.96 3.90 6.07
N ASN A 20 -7.64 3.36 5.07
CA ASN A 20 -7.45 1.97 4.65
C ASN A 20 -6.02 1.70 4.19
N PHE A 21 -5.43 2.65 3.44
CA PHE A 21 -4.04 2.54 2.99
C PHE A 21 -3.06 2.54 4.18
N ASN A 22 -3.26 3.44 5.15
CA ASN A 22 -2.42 3.52 6.35
C ASN A 22 -2.53 2.26 7.21
N ALA A 23 -3.74 1.73 7.40
CA ALA A 23 -3.97 0.49 8.14
C ALA A 23 -3.26 -0.71 7.49
N LEU A 24 -3.35 -0.81 6.16
CA LEU A 24 -2.70 -1.87 5.40
C LEU A 24 -1.17 -1.76 5.45
N MET A 25 -0.65 -0.54 5.30
CA MET A 25 0.79 -0.27 5.41
C MET A 25 1.33 -0.64 6.79
N GLY A 26 0.61 -0.27 7.86
CA GLY A 26 0.97 -0.61 9.23
C GLY A 26 0.97 -2.12 9.48
N ALA A 27 -0.02 -2.85 8.94
CA ALA A 27 -0.07 -4.31 9.02
C ALA A 27 1.11 -4.96 8.27
N VAL A 28 1.46 -4.45 7.08
CA VAL A 28 2.59 -4.94 6.29
C VAL A 28 3.91 -4.74 7.03
N ILE A 29 4.14 -3.57 7.62
CA ILE A 29 5.35 -3.30 8.42
C ILE A 29 5.44 -4.23 9.63
N LYS A 30 4.33 -4.47 10.33
CA LYS A 30 4.29 -5.43 11.47
C LYS A 30 4.51 -6.86 11.03
N ALA A 31 4.06 -7.23 9.84
CA ALA A 31 4.27 -8.54 9.24
C ALA A 31 5.70 -8.74 8.69
N LYS A 32 6.62 -7.79 8.87
CA LYS A 32 8.01 -7.93 8.46
C LYS A 32 8.65 -9.12 9.19
N PRO A 33 9.09 -10.17 8.49
CA PRO A 33 9.76 -11.29 9.13
C PRO A 33 11.14 -10.85 9.61
N ALA A 34 11.57 -11.34 10.78
CA ALA A 34 12.87 -10.99 11.39
C ALA A 34 14.08 -11.30 10.48
N ALA A 35 13.92 -12.22 9.52
CA ALA A 35 14.93 -12.58 8.54
C ALA A 35 15.06 -11.58 7.36
N ALA A 36 14.10 -10.66 7.18
CA ALA A 36 14.12 -9.70 6.08
C ALA A 36 15.13 -8.56 6.34
N LYS A 37 16.32 -8.69 5.76
CA LYS A 37 17.36 -7.65 5.74
C LYS A 37 17.07 -6.62 4.63
N GLY A 38 17.26 -5.33 4.93
CA GLY A 38 17.09 -4.22 3.98
C GLY A 38 15.71 -3.55 3.97
N GLN A 39 15.44 -2.76 2.93
CA GLN A 39 14.13 -2.10 2.73
C GLN A 39 13.07 -3.16 2.42
N TYR A 40 12.09 -3.29 3.33
CA TYR A 40 11.02 -4.28 3.19
C TYR A 40 10.03 -3.91 2.07
N ILE A 41 9.84 -2.61 1.82
CA ILE A 41 8.94 -2.11 0.79
C ILE A 41 9.77 -1.47 -0.31
N ARG A 42 9.84 -2.15 -1.47
CA ARG A 42 10.66 -1.72 -2.61
C ARG A 42 9.94 -0.70 -3.50
N SER A 43 8.63 -0.83 -3.65
CA SER A 43 7.80 0.08 -4.43
C SER A 43 6.33 -0.09 -4.04
N CYS A 44 5.59 1.00 -3.95
CA CYS A 44 4.14 0.98 -3.83
C CYS A 44 3.51 1.63 -5.06
N THR A 45 2.53 0.98 -5.66
CA THR A 45 1.79 1.50 -6.83
C THR A 45 0.31 1.39 -6.53
N VAL A 46 -0.41 2.49 -6.67
CA VAL A 46 -1.87 2.54 -6.55
C VAL A 46 -2.45 2.62 -7.95
N ALA A 47 -3.34 1.67 -8.28
CA ALA A 47 -4.01 1.61 -9.57
C ALA A 47 -5.50 1.36 -9.35
N SER A 48 -6.34 1.91 -10.22
CA SER A 48 -7.74 1.51 -10.34
C SER A 48 -7.84 0.29 -11.27
N THR A 49 -8.97 -0.43 -11.22
CA THR A 49 -9.16 -1.69 -11.98
C THR A 49 -8.85 -1.58 -13.47
N MET A 50 -9.13 -0.42 -14.07
CA MET A 50 -8.97 -0.16 -15.51
C MET A 50 -8.14 1.10 -15.80
N GLY A 51 -7.43 1.65 -14.81
CA GLY A 51 -6.68 2.90 -14.95
C GLY A 51 -5.17 2.72 -14.84
N PRO A 52 -4.39 3.72 -15.27
CA PRO A 52 -2.95 3.70 -15.12
C PRO A 52 -2.55 3.68 -13.64
N GLY A 53 -1.50 2.93 -13.32
CA GLY A 53 -0.94 2.87 -11.96
C GLY A 53 -0.04 4.05 -11.66
N ILE A 54 -0.27 4.71 -10.52
CA ILE A 54 0.56 5.80 -10.01
C ILE A 54 1.49 5.24 -8.93
N LYS A 55 2.80 5.42 -9.11
CA LYS A 55 3.79 5.07 -8.09
C LYS A 55 3.70 6.06 -6.94
N VAL A 56 3.57 5.54 -5.73
CA VAL A 56 3.48 6.35 -4.51
C VAL A 56 4.78 6.21 -3.74
N ALA A 57 5.29 7.33 -3.22
CA ALA A 57 6.51 7.33 -2.41
C ALA A 57 6.23 6.66 -1.06
N THR A 58 6.98 5.60 -0.76
CA THR A 58 6.89 4.84 0.50
C THR A 58 7.76 5.42 1.61
N THR A 59 8.49 6.50 1.33
CA THR A 59 9.55 7.07 2.19
C THR A 59 9.05 8.20 3.10
N LYS A 60 7.80 8.65 2.95
CA LYS A 60 7.18 9.66 3.82
C LYS A 60 5.76 9.24 4.21
N ILE A 61 5.66 8.33 5.16
CA ILE A 61 4.53 8.21 6.10
C ILE A 61 5.13 7.92 7.46
#